data_AF-A0A2M6ZLG6-F1
#
_entry.id   AF-A0A2M6ZLG6-F1
#
_cell.length_a   1.000
_cell.length_b   1.000
_cell.length_c   1.000
_cell.angle_alpha   90.00
_cell.angle_beta   90.00
_cell.angle_gamma   90.00
#
_symmetry.space_group_name_H-M   'P 1'
#
loop_
_entity.id
_entity.type
_entity.pdbx_description
1 polymer ?
#
loop_
_entity_poly.entity_id
_entity_poly.type
_entity_poly.pdbx_seq_one_letter_code
_entity_poly.pdbx_strand_id
1 'polypeptide(L)'
;MEIMELVVSIQNRESLATALDRGVGGVAARLPRNPDSRVFSELAEWRDAARQHGVRFYLTWDWLVRERELAGAPDRLAAVARLAPDALQLRDLGLVREAHRRYPHLSLQAAGNFGVHNSPGVRLAATLGFSRVVAAGPISLKDLALMRRQTAMPLAVTLTTGCQGYAGLCLMEEYLGVSCDACCLARPQDAGTLMATLETFSGLCQLGIEAVHLRGELFAPASLARVIGLYQSVATASPMERPRVLAAARQVVEAFGETIRMSLPPPGTPPGPPVYPLPPSQRSVQSSSRPGLLGRGRIWLEARDYAEAAALSREWREPLLLALTSDNYAAFLQEHRHWDPRRLLWRLPPAIPESALAFYQKALETLRQGGYNRFVAGDWGAVAMVGAAGGQIYGDQTLGVRNSWSLETARDSKVNRVCLPPGHRSDHWQEILAAAPSGSFWSYLYRCAALAVCPEDAAALTPPENLRWMVEDGKALLCLKAPQNLHDLENWFKQQSILPLVVALPHSPRPRGQLPPWLVSRPQDRPRR
;
A
#
# COMPACT_ATOMS: atom_id res chain seq x y z
N MET A 1 9.40 -12.75 -30.61
CA MET A 1 8.69 -12.30 -29.41
C MET A 1 9.32 -13.03 -28.25
N GLU A 2 9.92 -12.33 -27.29
CA GLU A 2 10.33 -12.99 -26.05
C GLU A 2 9.10 -13.61 -25.38
N ILE A 3 9.23 -14.85 -24.93
CA ILE A 3 8.17 -15.55 -24.20
C ILE A 3 8.05 -14.88 -22.84
N MET A 4 6.83 -14.45 -22.49
CA MET A 4 6.52 -13.87 -21.19
C MET A 4 6.93 -14.83 -20.06
N GLU A 5 7.62 -14.30 -19.05
CA GLU A 5 8.10 -15.09 -17.93
C GLU A 5 6.96 -15.41 -16.96
N LEU A 6 6.65 -16.70 -16.77
CA LEU A 6 5.77 -17.15 -15.69
C LEU A 6 6.60 -17.32 -14.41
N VAL A 7 6.32 -16.49 -13.41
CA VAL A 7 6.94 -16.54 -12.08
C VAL A 7 5.95 -17.16 -11.09
N VAL A 8 6.37 -18.17 -10.33
CA VAL A 8 5.51 -18.82 -9.33
C VAL A 8 6.06 -18.54 -7.94
N SER A 9 5.24 -17.99 -7.05
CA SER A 9 5.63 -17.86 -5.65
C SER A 9 5.56 -19.21 -4.94
N ILE A 10 6.57 -19.45 -4.10
CA ILE A 10 6.81 -20.73 -3.42
C ILE A 10 6.90 -20.52 -1.91
N GLN A 11 6.48 -21.55 -1.17
CA GLN A 11 6.37 -21.51 0.30
C GLN A 11 7.05 -22.68 0.99
N ASN A 12 7.33 -23.75 0.25
CA ASN A 12 7.96 -24.96 0.75
C ASN A 12 8.65 -25.74 -0.39
N ARG A 13 9.41 -26.76 -0.02
CA ARG A 13 10.14 -27.62 -0.97
C ARG A 13 9.25 -28.30 -2.02
N GLU A 14 8.01 -28.67 -1.67
CA GLU A 14 7.07 -29.30 -2.61
C GLU A 14 6.60 -28.34 -3.70
N SER A 15 6.27 -27.10 -3.32
CA SER A 15 5.90 -26.03 -4.26
C SER A 15 7.07 -25.64 -5.17
N LEU A 16 8.30 -25.63 -4.63
CA LEU A 16 9.51 -25.43 -5.41
C LEU A 16 9.69 -26.56 -6.44
N ALA A 17 9.72 -27.82 -5.99
CA ALA A 17 9.88 -28.97 -6.88
C ALA A 17 8.84 -28.97 -7.99
N THR A 18 7.57 -28.72 -7.65
CA THR A 18 6.48 -28.61 -8.63
C THR A 18 6.73 -27.54 -9.68
N ALA A 19 7.22 -26.37 -9.28
CA ALA A 19 7.51 -25.27 -10.20
C ALA A 19 8.72 -25.60 -11.10
N LEU A 20 9.78 -26.20 -10.53
CA LEU A 20 10.97 -26.61 -11.27
C LEU A 20 10.67 -27.72 -12.28
N ASP A 21 9.93 -28.76 -11.88
CA ASP A 21 9.52 -29.87 -12.76
C ASP A 21 8.69 -29.40 -13.95
N ARG A 22 7.94 -28.31 -13.77
CA ARG A 22 7.15 -27.68 -14.83
C ARG A 22 7.96 -26.75 -15.72
N GLY A 23 9.22 -26.44 -15.40
CA GLY A 23 10.05 -25.55 -16.19
C GLY A 23 9.51 -24.12 -16.27
N VAL A 24 9.08 -23.55 -15.14
CA VAL A 24 8.66 -22.14 -15.08
C VAL A 24 9.84 -21.19 -15.34
N GLY A 25 9.56 -19.94 -15.74
CA GLY A 25 10.62 -18.97 -16.02
C GLY A 25 11.31 -18.44 -14.76
N GLY A 26 10.58 -18.39 -13.64
CA GLY A 26 11.11 -18.00 -12.35
C GLY A 26 10.30 -18.50 -11.15
N VAL A 27 10.91 -18.48 -9.98
CA VAL A 27 10.28 -18.75 -8.69
C VAL A 27 10.52 -17.58 -7.74
N ALA A 28 9.55 -17.25 -6.89
CA ALA A 28 9.64 -16.16 -5.92
C ALA A 28 9.44 -16.67 -4.49
N ALA A 29 10.44 -16.50 -3.62
CA ALA A 29 10.35 -16.84 -2.20
C ALA A 29 10.20 -15.57 -1.35
N ARG A 30 9.29 -15.57 -0.38
CA ARG A 30 9.09 -14.44 0.53
C ARG A 30 10.01 -14.53 1.74
N LEU A 31 10.71 -13.44 2.06
CA LEU A 31 11.53 -13.34 3.25
C LEU A 31 10.63 -13.08 4.47
N PRO A 32 10.60 -13.97 5.49
CA PRO A 32 9.83 -13.73 6.70
C PRO A 32 10.39 -12.52 7.47
N ARG A 33 9.58 -11.92 8.34
CA ARG A 33 9.94 -10.69 9.07
C ARG A 33 11.15 -10.85 10.01
N ASN A 34 11.30 -12.04 10.59
CA ASN A 34 12.39 -12.39 11.51
C ASN A 34 13.10 -13.66 11.01
N PRO A 35 13.85 -13.60 9.89
CA PRO A 35 14.57 -14.75 9.38
C PRO A 35 15.77 -15.07 10.27
N ASP A 36 15.99 -16.34 10.57
CA ASP A 36 17.20 -16.82 11.22
C ASP A 36 18.18 -17.43 10.19
N SER A 37 19.30 -17.98 10.67
CA SER A 37 20.30 -18.60 9.78
C SER A 37 19.78 -19.83 9.05
N ARG A 38 18.80 -20.56 9.61
CA ARG A 38 18.22 -21.75 8.99
C ARG A 38 17.37 -21.36 7.79
N VAL A 39 16.57 -20.30 7.93
CA VAL A 39 15.80 -19.72 6.81
C VAL A 39 16.72 -19.33 5.66
N PHE A 40 17.83 -18.62 5.92
CA PHE A 40 18.76 -18.25 4.86
C PHE A 40 19.48 -19.45 4.23
N SER A 41 19.77 -20.50 5.01
CA SER A 41 20.31 -21.75 4.48
C SER A 41 19.34 -22.43 3.53
N GLU A 42 18.06 -22.53 3.91
CA GLU A 42 17.01 -23.11 3.07
C GLU A 42 16.79 -22.29 1.79
N LEU A 43 16.75 -20.96 1.89
CA LEU A 43 16.63 -20.09 0.71
C LEU A 43 17.83 -20.25 -0.24
N ALA A 44 19.04 -20.50 0.28
CA ALA A 44 20.23 -20.77 -0.53
C ALA A 44 20.10 -22.10 -1.28
N GLU A 45 19.60 -23.15 -0.62
CA GLU A 45 19.30 -24.44 -1.28
C GLU A 45 18.27 -24.26 -2.39
N TRP A 46 17.20 -23.49 -2.15
CA TRP A 46 16.15 -23.26 -3.14
C TRP A 46 16.66 -22.47 -4.35
N ARG A 47 17.48 -21.45 -4.12
CA ARG A 47 18.17 -20.69 -5.17
C ARG A 47 19.08 -21.59 -6.01
N ASP A 48 19.86 -22.46 -5.37
CA ASP A 48 20.78 -23.35 -6.08
C ASP A 48 20.03 -24.40 -6.90
N ALA A 49 18.94 -24.95 -6.37
CA ALA A 49 18.04 -25.82 -7.12
C ALA A 49 17.43 -25.11 -8.34
N ALA A 50 16.94 -23.87 -8.18
CA ALA A 50 16.40 -23.08 -9.29
C ALA A 50 17.47 -22.83 -10.37
N ARG A 51 18.68 -22.43 -9.97
CA ARG A 51 19.81 -22.21 -10.88
C ARG A 51 20.19 -23.47 -11.67
N GLN A 52 20.21 -24.64 -11.03
CA GLN A 52 20.49 -25.92 -11.69
C GLN A 52 19.46 -26.26 -12.78
N HIS A 53 18.22 -25.78 -12.63
CA HIS A 53 17.15 -25.96 -13.61
C HIS A 53 17.06 -24.82 -14.64
N GLY A 54 17.96 -23.83 -14.60
CA GLY A 54 17.90 -22.64 -15.46
C GLY A 54 16.73 -21.71 -15.14
N VAL A 55 16.16 -21.81 -13.93
CA VAL A 55 15.01 -21.02 -13.45
C VAL A 55 15.53 -19.84 -12.62
N ARG A 56 14.98 -18.64 -12.84
CA ARG A 56 15.34 -17.45 -12.06
C ARG A 56 14.77 -17.51 -10.64
N PHE A 57 15.58 -17.15 -9.65
CA PHE A 57 15.20 -17.11 -8.24
C PHE A 57 15.05 -15.66 -7.77
N TYR A 58 13.82 -15.28 -7.44
CA TYR A 58 13.48 -13.99 -6.86
C TYR A 58 13.27 -14.10 -5.36
N LEU A 59 13.76 -13.11 -4.61
CA LEU A 59 13.46 -12.96 -3.20
C LEU A 59 12.54 -11.75 -3.00
N THR A 60 11.48 -11.92 -2.22
CA THR A 60 10.51 -10.86 -1.92
C THR A 60 10.65 -10.39 -0.48
N TRP A 61 11.06 -9.14 -0.28
CA TRP A 61 11.07 -8.43 1.00
C TRP A 61 10.08 -7.25 0.90
N ASP A 62 8.80 -7.60 1.02
CA ASP A 62 7.66 -6.73 0.71
C ASP A 62 6.95 -6.14 1.94
N TRP A 63 7.52 -6.32 3.13
CA TRP A 63 7.05 -5.70 4.37
C TRP A 63 7.80 -4.40 4.66
N LEU A 64 7.11 -3.45 5.29
CA LEU A 64 7.70 -2.17 5.70
C LEU A 64 8.50 -2.34 7.00
N VAL A 65 9.72 -1.81 7.03
CA VAL A 65 10.60 -1.88 8.20
C VAL A 65 10.19 -0.80 9.18
N ARG A 66 9.90 -1.15 10.44
CA ARG A 66 9.63 -0.15 11.49
C ARG A 66 10.93 0.45 11.99
N GLU A 67 10.88 1.64 12.58
CA GLU A 67 12.07 2.30 13.15
C GLU A 67 12.88 1.39 14.08
N ARG A 68 12.23 0.74 15.07
CA ARG A 68 12.90 -0.25 15.94
C ARG A 68 13.51 -1.46 15.23
N GLU A 69 13.04 -1.82 14.05
CA GLU A 69 13.56 -2.96 13.27
C GLU A 69 14.75 -2.57 12.39
N LEU A 70 15.00 -1.27 12.23
CA LEU A 70 16.01 -0.71 11.35
C LEU A 70 17.43 -1.09 11.78
N ALA A 71 17.68 -1.26 13.08
CA ALA A 71 18.98 -1.67 13.60
C ALA A 71 19.45 -3.02 13.03
N GLY A 72 18.53 -3.95 12.76
CA GLY A 72 18.84 -5.26 12.16
C GLY A 72 18.73 -5.28 10.63
N ALA A 73 18.28 -4.20 9.99
CA ALA A 73 18.14 -4.14 8.54
C ALA A 73 19.47 -4.27 7.77
N PRO A 74 20.60 -3.64 8.21
CA PRO A 74 21.91 -3.84 7.59
C PRO A 74 22.33 -5.30 7.46
N ASP A 75 22.23 -6.08 8.54
CA ASP A 75 22.71 -7.46 8.58
C ASP A 75 21.82 -8.37 7.72
N ARG A 76 20.50 -8.15 7.75
CA ARG A 76 19.56 -8.84 6.86
C ARG A 76 19.84 -8.53 5.40
N LEU A 77 20.06 -7.27 5.06
CA LEU A 77 20.39 -6.86 3.69
C LEU A 77 21.73 -7.46 3.23
N ALA A 78 22.72 -7.54 4.12
CA ALA A 78 23.98 -8.23 3.85
C ALA A 78 23.78 -9.74 3.61
N ALA A 79 22.89 -10.39 4.38
CA ALA A 79 22.55 -11.78 4.17
C ALA A 79 21.82 -12.01 2.83
N VAL A 80 20.90 -11.12 2.46
CA VAL A 80 20.23 -11.15 1.15
C VAL A 80 21.24 -10.93 0.01
N ALA A 81 22.18 -10.01 0.15
CA ALA A 81 23.24 -9.80 -0.85
C ALA A 81 24.13 -11.04 -1.00
N ARG A 82 24.49 -11.73 0.09
CA ARG A 82 25.20 -13.02 0.04
C ARG A 82 24.36 -14.14 -0.57
N LEU A 83 23.06 -14.15 -0.34
CA LEU A 83 22.14 -15.06 -1.01
C LEU A 83 22.12 -14.82 -2.52
N ALA A 84 22.39 -13.59 -3.00
CA ALA A 84 22.50 -13.26 -4.41
C ALA A 84 21.32 -13.80 -5.27
N PRO A 85 20.07 -13.43 -4.93
CA PRO A 85 18.93 -13.74 -5.80
C PRO A 85 19.08 -13.02 -7.15
N ASP A 86 18.42 -13.52 -8.19
CA ASP A 86 18.40 -12.87 -9.52
C ASP A 86 17.78 -11.47 -9.44
N ALA A 87 16.81 -11.27 -8.55
CA ALA A 87 16.41 -9.94 -8.10
C ALA A 87 15.76 -9.96 -6.71
N LEU A 88 15.86 -8.82 -6.01
CA LEU A 88 15.16 -8.54 -4.75
C LEU A 88 13.95 -7.65 -5.01
N GLN A 89 12.75 -8.13 -4.70
CA GLN A 89 11.51 -7.37 -4.76
C GLN A 89 11.30 -6.61 -3.44
N LEU A 90 11.25 -5.28 -3.50
CA LEU A 90 11.14 -4.41 -2.32
C LEU A 90 9.87 -3.57 -2.30
N ARG A 91 9.38 -3.35 -1.08
CA ARG A 91 8.36 -2.34 -0.76
C ARG A 91 8.92 -1.11 -0.05
N ASP A 92 9.83 -1.31 0.90
CA ASP A 92 10.31 -0.24 1.78
C ASP A 92 11.28 0.69 1.04
N LEU A 93 10.90 1.96 0.91
CA LEU A 93 11.69 2.96 0.18
C LEU A 93 13.08 3.22 0.81
N GLY A 94 13.20 3.08 2.13
CA GLY A 94 14.47 3.21 2.82
C GLY A 94 15.42 2.06 2.46
N LEU A 95 14.90 0.84 2.40
CA LEU A 95 15.66 -0.33 1.94
C LEU A 95 16.09 -0.21 0.49
N VAL A 96 15.25 0.33 -0.40
CA VAL A 96 15.62 0.52 -1.82
C VAL A 96 16.89 1.38 -1.94
N ARG A 97 16.91 2.51 -1.23
CA ARG A 97 18.07 3.42 -1.20
C ARG A 97 19.31 2.73 -0.62
N GLU A 98 19.16 2.05 0.50
CA GLU A 98 20.30 1.39 1.15
C GLU A 98 20.83 0.18 0.37
N ALA A 99 19.95 -0.59 -0.29
CA ALA A 99 20.33 -1.68 -1.18
C ALA A 99 21.12 -1.16 -2.38
N HIS A 100 20.65 -0.10 -3.04
CA HIS A 100 21.39 0.55 -4.12
C HIS A 100 22.77 1.05 -3.66
N ARG A 101 22.82 1.70 -2.50
CA ARG A 101 24.05 2.32 -1.99
C ARG A 101 25.09 1.28 -1.57
N ARG A 102 24.69 0.18 -0.92
CA ARG A 102 25.60 -0.82 -0.35
C ARG A 102 25.89 -1.98 -1.30
N TYR A 103 24.91 -2.35 -2.12
CA TYR A 103 24.94 -3.54 -2.97
C TYR A 103 24.46 -3.22 -4.40
N PRO A 104 25.19 -2.36 -5.15
CA PRO A 104 24.76 -1.91 -6.48
C PRO A 104 24.66 -3.02 -7.55
N HIS A 105 25.21 -4.21 -7.27
CA HIS A 105 25.06 -5.39 -8.12
C HIS A 105 23.74 -6.14 -7.91
N LEU A 106 23.01 -5.85 -6.82
CA LEU A 106 21.73 -6.47 -6.52
C LEU A 106 20.63 -5.83 -7.38
N SER A 107 20.08 -6.59 -8.32
CA SER A 107 18.95 -6.14 -9.13
C SER A 107 17.72 -5.95 -8.24
N LEU A 108 17.15 -4.74 -8.23
CA LEU A 108 15.96 -4.45 -7.42
C LEU A 108 14.72 -4.36 -8.30
N GLN A 109 13.62 -4.95 -7.84
CA GLN A 109 12.31 -4.82 -8.47
C GLN A 109 11.32 -4.17 -7.51
N ALA A 110 10.43 -3.31 -8.02
CA ALA A 110 9.35 -2.79 -7.19
C ALA A 110 8.34 -3.92 -6.97
N ALA A 111 8.09 -4.28 -5.72
CA ALA A 111 7.07 -5.26 -5.37
C ALA A 111 5.67 -4.76 -5.74
N GLY A 112 4.70 -5.67 -5.95
CA GLY A 112 3.34 -5.28 -6.33
C GLY A 112 2.66 -4.37 -5.29
N ASN A 113 3.10 -4.47 -4.03
CA ASN A 113 2.63 -3.62 -2.94
C ASN A 113 3.47 -2.34 -2.71
N PHE A 114 4.39 -2.00 -3.63
CA PHE A 114 5.14 -0.73 -3.64
C PHE A 114 4.24 0.46 -4.01
N GLY A 115 3.15 0.22 -4.77
CA GLY A 115 2.15 1.25 -5.10
C GLY A 115 2.39 1.98 -6.41
N VAL A 116 2.67 1.25 -7.50
CA VAL A 116 2.80 1.83 -8.86
C VAL A 116 1.64 1.37 -9.73
N HIS A 117 0.76 2.30 -10.11
CA HIS A 117 -0.48 2.03 -10.86
C HIS A 117 -0.49 2.63 -12.28
N ASN A 118 0.52 3.42 -12.64
CA ASN A 118 0.56 4.22 -13.86
C ASN A 118 2.00 4.61 -14.26
N SER A 119 2.16 5.14 -15.47
CA SER A 119 3.45 5.45 -16.08
C SER A 119 4.24 6.56 -15.38
N PRO A 120 3.65 7.63 -14.80
CA PRO A 120 4.38 8.52 -13.89
C PRO A 120 5.03 7.76 -12.72
N GLY A 121 4.30 6.81 -12.12
CA GLY A 121 4.83 5.98 -11.04
C GLY A 121 5.97 5.07 -11.52
N VAL A 122 5.85 4.48 -12.71
CA VAL A 122 6.93 3.66 -13.31
C VAL A 122 8.19 4.49 -13.55
N ARG A 123 8.05 5.72 -14.06
CA ARG A 123 9.19 6.63 -14.25
C ARG A 123 9.85 7.00 -12.92
N LEU A 124 9.07 7.28 -11.88
CA LEU A 124 9.61 7.53 -10.55
C LEU A 124 10.33 6.29 -10.00
N ALA A 125 9.76 5.10 -10.13
CA ALA A 125 10.41 3.85 -9.75
C ALA A 125 11.76 3.64 -10.47
N ALA A 126 11.85 4.00 -11.75
CA ALA A 126 13.11 3.96 -12.50
C ALA A 126 14.17 4.89 -11.89
N THR A 127 13.79 6.11 -11.46
CA THR A 127 14.73 7.04 -10.80
C THR A 127 15.18 6.58 -9.41
N LEU A 128 14.40 5.70 -8.77
CA LEU A 128 14.79 5.03 -7.52
C LEU A 128 15.71 3.81 -7.75
N GLY A 129 15.99 3.48 -9.02
CA GLY A 129 16.92 2.43 -9.43
C GLY A 129 16.29 1.04 -9.62
N PHE A 130 14.97 0.93 -9.63
CA PHE A 130 14.33 -0.35 -9.95
C PHE A 130 14.58 -0.77 -11.41
N SER A 131 14.83 -2.06 -11.62
CA SER A 131 15.05 -2.68 -12.93
C SER A 131 13.78 -3.28 -13.54
N ARG A 132 12.72 -3.45 -12.74
CA ARG A 132 11.39 -3.91 -13.13
C ARG A 132 10.35 -3.42 -12.12
N VAL A 133 9.13 -3.19 -12.59
CA VAL A 133 7.99 -2.86 -11.73
C VAL A 133 6.94 -3.95 -11.81
N VAL A 134 6.58 -4.53 -10.66
CA VAL A 134 5.33 -5.28 -10.52
C VAL A 134 4.21 -4.26 -10.34
N ALA A 135 3.30 -4.15 -11.31
CA ALA A 135 2.19 -3.22 -11.25
C ALA A 135 1.27 -3.54 -10.06
N ALA A 136 0.88 -2.50 -9.33
CA ALA A 136 -0.06 -2.61 -8.22
C ALA A 136 -1.50 -2.80 -8.75
N GLY A 137 -2.29 -3.61 -8.04
CA GLY A 137 -3.60 -4.07 -8.49
C GLY A 137 -4.80 -3.50 -7.72
N PRO A 138 -6.04 -3.68 -8.20
CA PRO A 138 -6.42 -4.21 -9.51
C PRO A 138 -6.17 -3.19 -10.64
N ILE A 139 -5.63 -3.64 -11.78
CA ILE A 139 -5.32 -2.80 -12.96
C ILE A 139 -5.93 -3.42 -14.22
N SER A 140 -6.53 -2.60 -15.09
CA SER A 140 -7.16 -3.10 -16.32
C SER A 140 -6.14 -3.40 -17.42
N LEU A 141 -6.45 -4.34 -18.32
CA LEU A 141 -5.62 -4.60 -19.52
C LEU A 141 -5.46 -3.35 -20.38
N LYS A 142 -6.49 -2.50 -20.44
CA LYS A 142 -6.43 -1.21 -21.15
C LYS A 142 -5.39 -0.28 -20.52
N ASP A 143 -5.40 -0.13 -19.19
CA ASP A 143 -4.44 0.73 -18.48
C ASP A 143 -3.02 0.16 -18.59
N LEU A 144 -2.84 -1.15 -18.48
CA LEU A 144 -1.54 -1.81 -18.71
C LEU A 144 -1.00 -1.56 -20.12
N ALA A 145 -1.85 -1.67 -21.15
CA ALA A 145 -1.47 -1.40 -22.53
C ALA A 145 -1.03 0.05 -22.73
N LEU A 146 -1.75 1.00 -22.12
CA LEU A 146 -1.40 2.41 -22.15
C LEU A 146 -0.08 2.65 -21.39
N MET A 147 0.07 2.08 -20.20
CA MET A 147 1.28 2.20 -19.38
C MET A 147 2.51 1.65 -20.11
N ARG A 148 2.39 0.48 -20.76
CA ARG A 148 3.46 -0.13 -21.55
C ARG A 148 3.94 0.74 -22.72
N ARG A 149 3.04 1.53 -23.33
CA ARG A 149 3.40 2.48 -24.41
C ARG A 149 4.19 3.69 -23.90
N GLN A 150 4.13 3.97 -22.60
CA GLN A 150 4.74 5.16 -21.99
C GLN A 150 6.10 4.87 -21.33
N THR A 151 6.58 3.62 -21.35
CA THR A 151 7.81 3.22 -20.67
C THR A 151 8.48 2.02 -21.35
N ALA A 152 9.80 1.99 -21.33
CA ALA A 152 10.59 0.81 -21.69
C ALA A 152 10.97 -0.05 -20.47
N MET A 153 10.65 0.42 -19.24
CA MET A 153 10.86 -0.34 -18.02
C MET A 153 10.08 -1.66 -18.08
N PRO A 154 10.73 -2.81 -17.83
CA PRO A 154 10.03 -4.08 -17.72
C PRO A 154 8.89 -4.03 -16.70
N LEU A 155 7.74 -4.55 -17.10
CA LEU A 155 6.55 -4.64 -16.28
C LEU A 155 6.26 -6.09 -15.90
N ALA A 156 5.75 -6.28 -14.70
CA ALA A 156 5.19 -7.53 -14.24
C ALA A 156 3.80 -7.31 -13.66
N VAL A 157 2.97 -8.36 -13.65
CA VAL A 157 1.63 -8.31 -13.06
C VAL A 157 1.43 -9.52 -12.17
N THR A 158 0.95 -9.31 -10.94
CA THR A 158 0.50 -10.42 -10.08
C THR A 158 -0.95 -10.74 -10.39
N LEU A 159 -1.22 -12.00 -10.77
CA LEU A 159 -2.58 -12.47 -10.97
C LEU A 159 -3.19 -12.86 -9.63
N THR A 160 -4.13 -12.05 -9.17
CA THR A 160 -4.97 -12.35 -8.02
C THR A 160 -6.35 -11.74 -8.21
N THR A 161 -7.33 -12.36 -7.59
CA THR A 161 -8.77 -12.10 -7.70
C THR A 161 -9.43 -11.90 -6.34
N GLY A 162 -8.69 -12.17 -5.25
CA GLY A 162 -9.24 -12.18 -3.89
C GLY A 162 -9.09 -10.87 -3.13
N CYS A 163 -8.04 -10.09 -3.36
CA CYS A 163 -7.81 -8.88 -2.58
C CYS A 163 -8.59 -7.69 -3.18
N GLN A 164 -9.74 -7.34 -2.59
CA GLN A 164 -10.47 -6.10 -2.92
C GLN A 164 -9.82 -4.84 -2.34
N GLY A 165 -8.95 -4.99 -1.34
CA GLY A 165 -8.08 -3.89 -0.94
C GLY A 165 -7.16 -3.59 -2.11
N TYR A 166 -7.06 -2.33 -2.55
CA TYR A 166 -6.07 -1.89 -3.54
C TYR A 166 -4.72 -2.53 -3.16
N ALA A 167 -4.33 -3.57 -3.91
CA ALA A 167 -3.23 -4.46 -3.62
C ALA A 167 -1.96 -3.66 -3.91
N GLY A 168 -1.48 -2.94 -2.91
CA GLY A 168 -0.68 -1.73 -3.10
C GLY A 168 -0.70 -0.82 -1.88
N LEU A 169 -1.91 -0.57 -1.38
CA LEU A 169 -2.23 0.51 -0.44
C LEU A 169 -2.84 -0.04 0.86
N CYS A 170 -3.10 -1.35 0.90
CA CYS A 170 -3.56 -2.02 2.10
C CYS A 170 -2.51 -1.93 3.22
N LEU A 171 -2.95 -1.39 4.36
CA LEU A 171 -2.17 -1.34 5.60
C LEU A 171 -2.64 -2.40 6.61
N MET A 172 -3.52 -3.33 6.24
CA MET A 172 -4.09 -4.31 7.19
C MET A 172 -3.01 -5.18 7.85
N GLU A 173 -1.97 -5.61 7.12
CA GLU A 173 -0.86 -6.36 7.71
C GLU A 173 -0.13 -5.56 8.79
N GLU A 174 -0.10 -4.24 8.65
CA GLU A 174 0.45 -3.34 9.66
C GLU A 174 -0.51 -3.14 10.84
N TYR A 175 -1.81 -2.95 10.58
CA TYR A 175 -2.83 -2.74 11.61
C TYR A 175 -3.10 -3.99 12.45
N LEU A 176 -3.15 -5.15 11.81
CA LEU A 176 -3.58 -6.41 12.40
C LEU A 176 -2.40 -7.32 12.76
N GLY A 177 -1.20 -7.04 12.21
CA GLY A 177 -0.03 -7.89 12.40
C GLY A 177 -0.14 -9.27 11.73
N VAL A 178 -1.12 -9.45 10.85
CA VAL A 178 -1.34 -10.70 10.09
C VAL A 178 -0.84 -10.53 8.65
N SER A 179 -0.19 -11.53 8.08
CA SER A 179 0.20 -11.48 6.67
C SER A 179 -1.03 -11.33 5.78
N CYS A 180 -0.88 -10.73 4.59
CA CYS A 180 -1.95 -10.69 3.60
C CYS A 180 -2.50 -12.09 3.25
N ASP A 181 -1.68 -13.15 3.42
CA ASP A 181 -2.04 -14.55 3.18
C ASP A 181 -3.02 -15.09 4.25
N ALA A 182 -2.96 -14.54 5.46
CA ALA A 182 -3.82 -14.87 6.60
C ALA A 182 -4.97 -13.86 6.81
N CYS A 183 -5.08 -12.84 5.95
CA CYS A 183 -5.99 -11.70 6.10
C CYS A 183 -7.39 -11.97 5.53
N CYS A 184 -8.41 -11.28 6.09
CA CYS A 184 -9.87 -11.49 6.00
C CYS A 184 -10.55 -11.48 4.60
N LEU A 185 -9.81 -11.47 3.49
CA LEU A 185 -10.36 -11.39 2.11
C LEU A 185 -9.80 -12.48 1.18
N ALA A 186 -9.04 -13.44 1.70
CA ALA A 186 -8.64 -14.61 0.92
C ALA A 186 -9.89 -15.48 0.65
N ARG A 187 -10.69 -15.11 -0.35
CA ARG A 187 -11.63 -16.06 -0.93
C ARG A 187 -10.80 -17.23 -1.45
N PRO A 188 -11.19 -18.49 -1.15
CA PRO A 188 -10.57 -19.61 -1.81
C PRO A 188 -10.63 -19.35 -3.32
N GLN A 189 -9.51 -19.57 -4.01
CA GLN A 189 -9.54 -19.60 -5.47
C GLN A 189 -10.51 -20.70 -5.87
N ASP A 190 -11.67 -20.32 -6.39
CA ASP A 190 -12.60 -21.26 -6.98
C ASP A 190 -12.35 -21.38 -8.49
N ALA A 191 -13.05 -22.33 -9.10
CA ALA A 191 -12.98 -22.57 -10.54
C ALA A 191 -13.24 -21.29 -11.37
N GLY A 192 -14.26 -20.50 -10.99
CA GLY A 192 -14.61 -19.26 -11.71
C GLY A 192 -13.51 -18.21 -11.61
N THR A 193 -12.92 -18.11 -10.42
CA THR A 193 -11.82 -17.21 -10.09
C THR A 193 -10.57 -17.55 -10.91
N LEU A 194 -10.18 -18.82 -10.96
CA LEU A 194 -9.05 -19.27 -11.77
C LEU A 194 -9.31 -19.00 -13.27
N MET A 195 -10.52 -19.27 -13.75
CA MET A 195 -10.87 -18.96 -15.15
C MET A 195 -10.75 -17.47 -15.47
N ALA A 196 -11.23 -16.58 -14.60
CA ALA A 196 -11.07 -15.14 -14.79
C ALA A 196 -9.59 -14.70 -14.87
N THR A 197 -8.73 -15.32 -14.06
CA THR A 197 -7.28 -15.06 -14.13
C THR A 197 -6.64 -15.57 -15.42
N LEU A 198 -7.06 -16.72 -15.95
CA LEU A 198 -6.60 -17.26 -17.25
C LEU A 198 -7.05 -16.38 -18.43
N GLU A 199 -8.28 -15.88 -18.40
CA GLU A 199 -8.79 -14.94 -19.40
C GLU A 199 -8.00 -13.62 -19.39
N THR A 200 -7.73 -13.09 -18.19
CA THR A 200 -6.88 -11.90 -18.02
C THR A 200 -5.46 -12.16 -18.55
N PHE A 201 -4.88 -13.32 -18.22
CA PHE A 201 -3.55 -13.73 -18.67
C PHE A 201 -3.44 -13.84 -20.20
N SER A 202 -4.46 -14.37 -20.87
CA SER A 202 -4.52 -14.41 -22.33
C SER A 202 -4.38 -13.01 -22.96
N GLY A 203 -5.01 -12.01 -22.33
CA GLY A 203 -4.86 -10.60 -22.68
C GLY A 203 -3.44 -10.08 -22.43
N LEU A 204 -2.85 -10.38 -21.26
CA LEU A 204 -1.46 -9.98 -20.93
C LEU A 204 -0.44 -10.50 -21.94
N CYS A 205 -0.61 -11.74 -22.41
CA CYS A 205 0.23 -12.35 -23.44
C CYS A 205 0.24 -11.57 -24.77
N GLN A 206 -0.74 -10.69 -25.02
CA GLN A 206 -0.80 -9.85 -26.23
C GLN A 206 -0.16 -8.47 -26.01
N LEU A 207 0.00 -8.02 -24.76
CA LEU A 207 0.47 -6.68 -24.43
C LEU A 207 2.00 -6.55 -24.37
N GLY A 208 2.72 -7.68 -24.41
CA GLY A 208 4.18 -7.67 -24.27
C GLY A 208 4.65 -7.30 -22.85
N ILE A 209 3.89 -7.73 -21.83
CA ILE A 209 4.33 -7.68 -20.43
C ILE A 209 5.41 -8.75 -20.22
N GLU A 210 6.51 -8.38 -19.57
CA GLU A 210 7.71 -9.21 -19.47
C GLU A 210 7.55 -10.38 -18.49
N ALA A 211 6.75 -10.23 -17.43
CA ALA A 211 6.49 -11.29 -16.47
C ALA A 211 5.09 -11.28 -15.86
N VAL A 212 4.63 -12.46 -15.45
CA VAL A 212 3.39 -12.63 -14.68
C VAL A 212 3.69 -13.46 -13.45
N HIS A 213 3.24 -12.98 -12.28
CA HIS A 213 3.40 -13.68 -11.02
C HIS A 213 2.11 -14.43 -10.68
N LEU A 214 2.22 -15.75 -10.58
CA LEU A 214 1.19 -16.65 -10.07
C LEU A 214 1.44 -16.87 -8.58
N ARG A 215 0.40 -16.66 -7.77
CA ARG A 215 0.41 -16.92 -6.33
C ARG A 215 0.34 -18.41 -6.02
N GLY A 216 1.48 -19.11 -6.09
CA GLY A 216 1.55 -20.57 -5.93
C GLY A 216 1.16 -21.07 -4.53
N GLU A 217 1.36 -20.23 -3.51
CA GLU A 217 0.94 -20.46 -2.13
C GLU A 217 -0.56 -20.70 -1.97
N LEU A 218 -1.36 -20.24 -2.93
CA LEU A 218 -2.81 -20.40 -2.94
C LEU A 218 -3.29 -21.77 -3.42
N PHE A 219 -2.36 -22.68 -3.77
CA PHE A 219 -2.70 -23.98 -4.31
C PHE A 219 -1.94 -25.10 -3.58
N ALA A 220 -2.63 -26.21 -3.32
CA ALA A 220 -1.96 -27.45 -2.91
C ALA A 220 -1.01 -27.92 -4.04
N PRO A 221 0.12 -28.60 -3.73
CA PRO A 221 1.11 -28.99 -4.74
C PRO A 221 0.53 -29.77 -5.94
N ALA A 222 -0.37 -30.72 -5.68
CA ALA A 222 -1.04 -31.50 -6.72
C ALA A 222 -1.90 -30.64 -7.68
N SER A 223 -2.49 -29.56 -7.15
CA SER A 223 -3.30 -28.59 -7.91
C SER A 223 -2.40 -27.58 -8.61
N LEU A 224 -1.31 -27.15 -7.95
CA LEU A 224 -0.35 -26.17 -8.47
C LEU A 224 0.25 -26.60 -9.80
N ALA A 225 0.67 -27.87 -9.93
CA ALA A 225 1.20 -28.41 -11.18
C ALA A 225 0.22 -28.21 -12.34
N ARG A 226 -1.07 -28.50 -12.12
CA ARG A 226 -2.12 -28.37 -13.14
C ARG A 226 -2.38 -26.91 -13.48
N VAL A 227 -2.46 -26.05 -12.47
CA VAL A 227 -2.63 -24.60 -12.65
C VAL A 227 -1.49 -24.04 -13.50
N ILE A 228 -0.24 -24.34 -13.18
CA ILE A 228 0.93 -23.94 -13.98
C ILE A 228 0.78 -24.43 -15.43
N GLY A 229 0.36 -25.69 -15.64
CA GLY A 229 0.12 -26.23 -16.97
C GLY A 229 -0.95 -25.46 -17.76
N LEU A 230 -2.03 -25.00 -17.13
CA LEU A 230 -3.05 -24.18 -17.78
C LEU A 230 -2.47 -22.84 -18.25
N TYR A 231 -1.71 -22.17 -17.39
CA TYR A 231 -1.02 -20.92 -17.75
C TYR A 231 0.00 -21.12 -18.89
N GLN A 232 0.81 -22.18 -18.83
CA GLN A 232 1.76 -22.50 -19.90
C GLN A 232 1.06 -22.80 -21.23
N SER A 233 -0.08 -23.47 -21.19
CA SER A 233 -0.88 -23.77 -22.39
C SER A 233 -1.40 -22.49 -23.04
N VAL A 234 -1.87 -21.52 -22.24
CA VAL A 234 -2.30 -20.21 -22.75
C VAL A 234 -1.10 -19.39 -23.28
N ALA A 235 0.05 -19.44 -22.59
CA ALA A 235 1.24 -18.69 -22.97
C ALA A 235 1.85 -19.15 -24.31
N THR A 236 1.86 -20.47 -24.54
CA THR A 236 2.43 -21.09 -25.74
C THR A 236 1.49 -21.04 -26.94
N ALA A 237 0.17 -20.94 -26.72
CA ALA A 237 -0.81 -20.85 -27.79
C ALA A 237 -0.69 -19.54 -28.59
N SER A 238 -0.81 -19.66 -29.92
CA SER A 238 -0.90 -18.50 -30.80
C SER A 238 -2.17 -17.68 -30.50
N PRO A 239 -2.22 -16.38 -30.84
CA PRO A 239 -3.41 -15.56 -30.61
C PRO A 239 -4.71 -16.15 -31.18
N MET A 240 -4.65 -16.88 -32.31
CA MET A 240 -5.82 -17.52 -32.93
C MET A 240 -6.26 -18.80 -32.19
N GLU A 241 -5.35 -19.49 -31.52
CA GLU A 241 -5.63 -20.75 -30.81
C GLU A 241 -6.09 -20.51 -29.36
N ARG A 242 -5.72 -19.38 -28.75
CA ARG A 242 -6.05 -19.06 -27.35
C ARG A 242 -7.53 -19.20 -27.00
N PRO A 243 -8.52 -18.78 -27.83
CA PRO A 243 -9.93 -19.00 -27.52
C PRO A 243 -10.28 -20.48 -27.35
N ARG A 244 -9.71 -21.36 -28.18
CA ARG A 244 -9.90 -22.81 -28.08
C ARG A 244 -9.21 -23.38 -26.84
N VAL A 245 -8.00 -22.91 -26.52
CA VAL A 245 -7.27 -23.31 -25.30
C VAL A 245 -8.03 -22.88 -24.04
N LEU A 246 -8.59 -21.67 -24.00
CA LEU A 246 -9.42 -21.20 -22.88
C LEU A 246 -10.71 -22.02 -22.74
N ALA A 247 -11.35 -22.41 -23.85
CA ALA A 247 -12.51 -23.29 -23.82
C ALA A 247 -12.18 -24.67 -23.24
N ALA A 248 -11.03 -25.25 -23.62
CA ALA A 248 -10.54 -26.50 -23.05
C ALA A 248 -10.15 -26.35 -21.56
N ALA A 249 -9.48 -25.25 -21.21
CA ALA A 249 -9.13 -24.95 -19.82
C ALA A 249 -10.37 -24.85 -18.93
N ARG A 250 -11.48 -24.28 -19.44
CA ARG A 250 -12.76 -24.23 -18.72
C ARG A 250 -13.25 -25.63 -18.33
N GLN A 251 -13.21 -26.58 -19.26
CA GLN A 251 -13.61 -27.96 -18.99
C GLN A 251 -12.71 -28.62 -17.93
N VAL A 252 -11.39 -28.37 -18.00
CA VAL A 252 -10.42 -28.88 -17.00
C VAL A 252 -10.68 -28.29 -15.62
N VAL A 253 -10.93 -26.99 -15.54
CA VAL A 253 -11.18 -26.27 -14.29
C VAL A 253 -12.52 -26.67 -13.68
N GLU A 254 -13.55 -26.91 -14.49
CA GLU A 254 -14.85 -27.46 -14.05
C GLU A 254 -14.70 -28.89 -13.49
N ALA A 255 -13.90 -29.74 -14.14
CA ALA A 255 -13.70 -31.14 -13.73
C ALA A 255 -12.94 -31.33 -12.41
N PHE A 256 -12.15 -30.35 -11.97
CA PHE A 256 -11.35 -30.44 -10.73
C PHE A 256 -11.60 -29.29 -9.75
N GLY A 257 -12.66 -28.49 -9.96
CA GLY A 257 -12.93 -27.26 -9.20
C GLY A 257 -13.02 -27.45 -7.69
N GLU A 258 -13.46 -28.62 -7.21
CA GLU A 258 -13.59 -28.92 -5.77
C GLU A 258 -12.24 -29.06 -5.06
N THR A 259 -11.17 -29.40 -5.79
CA THR A 259 -9.83 -29.68 -5.28
C THR A 259 -8.86 -28.51 -5.46
N ILE A 260 -9.35 -27.38 -6.01
CA ILE A 260 -8.65 -26.09 -6.01
C ILE A 260 -8.82 -25.40 -4.65
N ARG A 261 -9.84 -25.77 -3.86
CA ARG A 261 -10.06 -25.23 -2.52
C ARG A 261 -8.86 -25.54 -1.61
N MET A 262 -8.17 -24.49 -1.18
CA MET A 262 -7.36 -24.59 0.04
C MET A 262 -8.28 -24.77 1.25
N SER A 263 -7.86 -25.65 2.16
CA SER A 263 -8.16 -25.49 3.58
C SER A 263 -7.58 -24.15 4.01
N LEU A 264 -8.39 -23.30 4.66
CA LEU A 264 -7.87 -22.18 5.44
C LEU A 264 -6.66 -22.67 6.24
N PRO A 265 -5.58 -21.89 6.39
CA PRO A 265 -4.54 -22.26 7.33
C PRO A 265 -5.25 -22.64 8.65
N PRO A 266 -4.89 -23.77 9.30
CA PRO A 266 -5.44 -24.06 10.62
C PRO A 266 -5.23 -22.79 11.43
N PRO A 267 -6.20 -22.35 12.26
CA PRO A 267 -6.04 -21.14 13.04
C PRO A 267 -4.71 -21.25 13.76
N GLY A 268 -3.70 -20.55 13.23
CA GLY A 268 -2.42 -20.43 13.88
C GLY A 268 -2.76 -19.88 15.25
N THR A 269 -2.02 -20.29 16.26
CA THR A 269 -2.16 -19.71 17.60
C THR A 269 -2.33 -18.21 17.39
N PRO A 270 -3.47 -17.61 17.81
CA PRO A 270 -3.70 -16.20 17.56
C PRO A 270 -2.41 -15.50 17.98
N PRO A 271 -1.84 -14.61 17.14
CA PRO A 271 -0.70 -13.85 17.59
C PRO A 271 -1.10 -13.32 18.95
N GLY A 272 -0.29 -13.61 19.98
CA GLY A 272 -0.54 -13.08 21.30
C GLY A 272 -0.85 -11.58 21.17
N PRO A 273 -1.58 -10.99 22.13
CA PRO A 273 -1.82 -9.54 22.12
C PRO A 273 -0.53 -8.87 21.68
N PRO A 274 -0.54 -7.91 20.73
CA PRO A 274 0.69 -7.36 20.18
C PRO A 274 1.63 -7.15 21.35
N VAL A 275 2.66 -8.01 21.44
CA VAL A 275 3.58 -7.92 22.56
C VAL A 275 4.42 -6.74 22.16
N TYR A 276 3.90 -5.56 22.49
CA TYR A 276 4.71 -4.42 22.79
C TYR A 276 5.50 -4.89 24.01
N PRO A 277 6.78 -5.29 23.89
CA PRO A 277 7.59 -5.33 25.08
C PRO A 277 7.42 -3.96 25.74
N LEU A 278 7.01 -3.96 27.00
CA LEU A 278 7.08 -2.77 27.83
C LEU A 278 8.49 -2.18 27.63
N PRO A 279 8.61 -0.86 27.45
CA PRO A 279 9.92 -0.25 27.24
C PRO A 279 10.87 -0.72 28.35
N PRO A 280 12.16 -0.99 28.05
CA PRO A 280 13.17 -1.03 29.08
C PRO A 280 12.97 0.21 29.94
N SER A 281 12.80 -0.01 31.24
CA SER A 281 12.57 1.04 32.22
C SER A 281 13.42 2.27 31.91
N GLN A 282 12.72 3.38 31.68
CA GLN A 282 13.18 4.75 31.82
C GLN A 282 14.71 4.95 31.68
N ARG A 283 15.14 5.37 30.50
CA ARG A 283 16.14 6.44 30.44
C ARG A 283 15.48 7.62 29.78
N SER A 284 15.15 8.62 30.61
CA SER A 284 14.81 9.96 30.14
C SER A 284 16.00 10.48 29.31
N VAL A 285 15.92 10.34 27.99
CA VAL A 285 16.79 11.12 27.11
C VAL A 285 16.22 12.53 27.14
N GLN A 286 16.77 13.36 28.02
CA GLN A 286 16.59 14.81 27.94
C GLN A 286 17.31 15.28 26.66
N SER A 287 16.59 15.26 25.53
CA SER A 287 17.01 15.94 24.32
C SER A 287 16.89 17.45 24.57
N SER A 288 18.03 18.14 24.59
CA SER A 288 18.15 19.60 24.73
C SER A 288 17.95 20.37 23.41
N SER A 289 17.32 19.76 22.40
CA SER A 289 17.04 20.46 21.15
C SER A 289 15.77 21.31 21.26
N ARG A 290 15.94 22.64 21.13
CA ARG A 290 14.83 23.59 21.04
C ARG A 290 13.97 23.24 19.81
N PRO A 291 12.66 22.98 19.97
CA PRO A 291 11.77 22.77 18.83
C PRO A 291 11.76 24.04 17.97
N GLY A 292 11.90 23.86 16.65
CA GLY A 292 11.67 24.94 15.70
C GLY A 292 10.28 25.55 15.91
N LEU A 293 10.21 26.88 15.81
CA LEU A 293 9.00 27.69 16.00
C LEU A 293 7.74 27.07 15.36
N LEU A 294 6.85 26.58 16.23
CA LEU A 294 5.53 26.06 15.91
C LEU A 294 4.61 27.17 15.38
N GLY A 295 4.03 26.97 14.18
CA GLY A 295 2.82 27.68 13.79
C GLY A 295 1.62 27.12 14.55
N ARG A 296 0.78 27.99 15.14
CA ARG A 296 -0.45 27.63 15.86
C ARG A 296 -1.25 26.54 15.12
N GLY A 297 -1.63 25.49 15.87
CA GLY A 297 -2.08 24.18 15.38
C GLY A 297 -3.23 24.18 14.39
N ARG A 298 -3.24 23.21 13.49
CA ARG A 298 -4.26 23.12 12.44
C ARG A 298 -4.66 21.68 12.23
N ILE A 299 -5.69 21.26 12.97
CA ILE A 299 -6.48 20.09 12.61
C ILE A 299 -7.08 20.37 11.23
N TRP A 300 -6.92 19.45 10.28
CA TRP A 300 -7.69 19.50 9.03
C TRP A 300 -8.92 18.61 9.16
N LEU A 301 -10.00 18.99 8.51
CA LEU A 301 -11.19 18.15 8.37
C LEU A 301 -11.29 17.70 6.93
N GLU A 302 -11.53 16.40 6.74
CA GLU A 302 -11.89 15.87 5.44
C GLU A 302 -13.38 16.01 5.20
N ALA A 303 -13.74 16.71 4.12
CA ALA A 303 -15.11 16.80 3.64
C ALA A 303 -15.40 15.65 2.68
N ARG A 304 -16.63 15.12 2.74
CA ARG A 304 -17.13 14.06 1.86
C ARG A 304 -17.24 14.53 0.42
N ASP A 305 -17.78 15.74 0.25
CA ASP A 305 -18.02 16.35 -1.04
C ASP A 305 -17.85 17.87 -0.97
N TYR A 306 -17.97 18.52 -2.13
CA TYR A 306 -17.85 19.97 -2.25
C TYR A 306 -18.92 20.74 -1.44
N ALA A 307 -20.15 20.24 -1.36
CA ALA A 307 -21.25 20.92 -0.65
C ALA A 307 -21.00 20.92 0.86
N GLU A 308 -20.54 19.81 1.41
CA GLU A 308 -20.11 19.72 2.80
C GLU A 308 -18.89 20.60 3.07
N ALA A 309 -17.90 20.63 2.17
CA ALA A 309 -16.75 21.51 2.31
C ALA A 309 -17.17 22.99 2.40
N ALA A 310 -18.10 23.41 1.53
CA ALA A 310 -18.64 24.77 1.53
C ALA A 310 -19.39 25.08 2.84
N ALA A 311 -20.19 24.14 3.36
CA ALA A 311 -20.89 24.29 4.64
C ALA A 311 -19.91 24.41 5.81
N LEU A 312 -18.95 23.48 5.90
CA LEU A 312 -17.90 23.46 6.94
C LEU A 312 -17.04 24.72 6.90
N SER A 313 -16.80 25.29 5.72
CA SER A 313 -15.98 26.50 5.57
C SER A 313 -16.54 27.72 6.33
N ARG A 314 -17.83 27.75 6.66
CA ARG A 314 -18.45 28.86 7.41
C ARG A 314 -18.11 28.82 8.90
N GLU A 315 -17.91 27.63 9.44
CA GLU A 315 -17.69 27.39 10.88
C GLU A 315 -16.22 27.05 11.17
N TRP A 316 -15.56 26.36 10.25
CA TRP A 316 -14.20 25.87 10.38
C TRP A 316 -13.21 26.83 9.73
N ARG A 317 -12.28 27.36 10.52
CA ARG A 317 -11.27 28.34 10.06
C ARG A 317 -9.98 27.72 9.54
N GLU A 318 -9.74 26.44 9.82
CA GLU A 318 -8.57 25.73 9.31
C GLU A 318 -8.80 25.16 7.91
N PRO A 319 -7.73 24.77 7.20
CA PRO A 319 -7.88 24.17 5.88
C PRO A 319 -8.72 22.88 5.91
N LEU A 320 -9.50 22.67 4.85
CA LEU A 320 -10.29 21.48 4.59
C LEU A 320 -9.59 20.60 3.56
N LEU A 321 -9.65 19.29 3.76
CA LEU A 321 -9.23 18.30 2.79
C LEU A 321 -10.43 17.90 1.94
N LEU A 322 -10.29 17.97 0.62
CA LEU A 322 -11.33 17.59 -0.33
C LEU A 322 -10.75 16.59 -1.35
N ALA A 323 -11.45 15.49 -1.57
CA ALA A 323 -11.07 14.52 -2.59
C ALA A 323 -11.20 15.13 -3.99
N LEU A 324 -10.15 14.99 -4.81
CA LEU A 324 -10.13 15.41 -6.20
C LEU A 324 -10.85 14.37 -7.07
N THR A 325 -12.16 14.29 -6.96
CA THR A 325 -13.01 13.51 -7.88
C THR A 325 -13.46 14.36 -9.06
N SER A 326 -13.97 13.75 -10.13
CA SER A 326 -14.59 14.48 -11.24
C SER A 326 -15.68 15.44 -10.75
N ASP A 327 -16.51 14.97 -9.83
CA ASP A 327 -17.70 15.68 -9.37
C ASP A 327 -17.32 16.86 -8.47
N ASN A 328 -16.41 16.63 -7.51
CA ASN A 328 -15.89 17.69 -6.66
C ASN A 328 -15.13 18.74 -7.47
N TYR A 329 -14.35 18.31 -8.47
CA TYR A 329 -13.61 19.22 -9.35
C TYR A 329 -14.55 20.06 -10.21
N ALA A 330 -15.59 19.45 -10.81
CA ALA A 330 -16.58 20.16 -11.61
C ALA A 330 -17.36 21.19 -10.79
N ALA A 331 -17.83 20.81 -9.58
CA ALA A 331 -18.51 21.71 -8.66
C ALA A 331 -17.58 22.87 -8.24
N PHE A 332 -16.33 22.55 -7.91
CA PHE A 332 -15.32 23.55 -7.58
C PHE A 332 -15.11 24.56 -8.72
N LEU A 333 -14.99 24.11 -9.97
CA LEU A 333 -14.76 25.02 -11.10
C LEU A 333 -15.88 26.07 -11.28
N GLN A 334 -17.12 25.74 -10.94
CA GLN A 334 -18.25 26.67 -11.03
C GLN A 334 -18.16 27.80 -9.99
N GLU A 335 -17.57 27.52 -8.83
CA GLU A 335 -17.60 28.41 -7.67
C GLU A 335 -16.20 28.76 -7.11
N HIS A 336 -15.12 28.40 -7.82
CA HIS A 336 -13.74 28.49 -7.34
C HIS A 336 -13.33 29.87 -6.84
N ARG A 337 -13.97 30.94 -7.34
CA ARG A 337 -13.73 32.33 -6.94
C ARG A 337 -14.06 32.61 -5.47
N HIS A 338 -14.90 31.79 -4.85
CA HIS A 338 -15.29 31.93 -3.44
C HIS A 338 -14.27 31.31 -2.47
N TRP A 339 -13.30 30.55 -2.99
CA TRP A 339 -12.31 29.86 -2.18
C TRP A 339 -10.99 30.62 -2.14
N ASP A 340 -10.50 30.88 -0.92
CA ASP A 340 -9.08 31.20 -0.72
C ASP A 340 -8.27 29.89 -0.91
N PRO A 341 -7.27 29.87 -1.81
CA PRO A 341 -6.44 28.67 -2.04
C PRO A 341 -5.75 28.12 -0.79
N ARG A 342 -5.56 28.93 0.25
CA ARG A 342 -5.01 28.50 1.54
C ARG A 342 -6.01 27.72 2.39
N ARG A 343 -7.29 27.70 2.03
CA ARG A 343 -8.38 27.03 2.77
C ARG A 343 -8.64 25.61 2.29
N LEU A 344 -8.11 25.19 1.14
CA LEU A 344 -8.27 23.84 0.62
C LEU A 344 -6.94 23.09 0.50
N LEU A 345 -7.01 21.79 0.73
CA LEU A 345 -6.04 20.78 0.34
C LEU A 345 -6.76 19.77 -0.54
N TRP A 346 -6.11 19.36 -1.62
CA TRP A 346 -6.70 18.41 -2.55
C TRP A 346 -6.11 17.03 -2.35
N ARG A 347 -6.96 16.03 -2.05
CA ARG A 347 -6.53 14.63 -1.96
C ARG A 347 -6.71 13.96 -3.31
N LEU A 348 -5.62 13.53 -3.92
CA LEU A 348 -5.68 12.70 -5.11
C LEU A 348 -6.23 11.31 -4.73
N PRO A 349 -6.86 10.59 -5.67
CA PRO A 349 -7.24 9.22 -5.43
C PRO A 349 -6.04 8.39 -4.94
N PRO A 350 -6.29 7.38 -4.10
CA PRO A 350 -5.24 6.55 -3.54
C PRO A 350 -4.52 5.72 -4.64
N ALA A 351 -5.22 5.39 -5.73
CA ALA A 351 -4.66 4.83 -6.96
C ALA A 351 -5.22 5.57 -8.17
N ILE A 352 -4.36 5.99 -9.10
CA ILE A 352 -4.79 6.65 -10.35
C ILE A 352 -4.53 5.70 -11.53
N PRO A 353 -5.56 5.24 -12.26
CA PRO A 353 -5.36 4.43 -13.45
C PRO A 353 -4.76 5.27 -14.59
N GLU A 354 -4.00 4.62 -15.48
CA GLU A 354 -3.35 5.28 -16.63
C GLU A 354 -4.34 6.08 -17.48
N SER A 355 -5.51 5.52 -17.75
CA SER A 355 -6.56 6.17 -18.55
C SER A 355 -7.14 7.44 -17.93
N ALA A 356 -6.98 7.66 -16.63
CA ALA A 356 -7.44 8.87 -15.94
C ALA A 356 -6.36 9.95 -15.81
N LEU A 357 -5.10 9.67 -16.21
CA LEU A 357 -3.99 10.63 -16.03
C LEU A 357 -4.25 11.98 -16.67
N ALA A 358 -4.82 12.02 -17.88
CA ALA A 358 -5.08 13.27 -18.60
C ALA A 358 -5.99 14.22 -17.79
N PHE A 359 -7.01 13.67 -17.13
CA PHE A 359 -7.87 14.43 -16.23
C PHE A 359 -7.08 14.99 -15.04
N TYR A 360 -6.34 14.15 -14.32
CA TYR A 360 -5.62 14.58 -13.12
C TYR A 360 -4.49 15.55 -13.43
N GLN A 361 -3.75 15.36 -14.52
CA GLN A 361 -2.72 16.30 -14.97
C GLN A 361 -3.32 17.68 -15.26
N LYS A 362 -4.44 17.72 -15.99
CA LYS A 362 -5.11 19.00 -16.29
C LYS A 362 -5.71 19.65 -15.05
N ALA A 363 -6.30 18.86 -14.15
CA ALA A 363 -6.83 19.34 -12.88
C ALA A 363 -5.71 19.93 -12.01
N LEU A 364 -4.57 19.26 -11.87
CA LEU A 364 -3.41 19.75 -11.13
C LEU A 364 -2.88 21.06 -11.72
N GLU A 365 -2.74 21.15 -13.05
CA GLU A 365 -2.31 22.37 -13.73
C GLU A 365 -3.26 23.54 -13.44
N THR A 366 -4.57 23.31 -13.58
CA THR A 366 -5.60 24.33 -13.36
C THR A 366 -5.64 24.78 -11.91
N LEU A 367 -5.59 23.85 -10.96
CA LEU A 367 -5.53 24.13 -9.53
C LEU A 367 -4.28 24.95 -9.18
N ARG A 368 -3.13 24.60 -9.75
CA ARG A 368 -1.88 25.34 -9.57
C ARG A 368 -1.95 26.77 -10.12
N GLN A 369 -2.53 26.96 -11.30
CA GLN A 369 -2.78 28.30 -11.86
C GLN A 369 -3.72 29.12 -10.97
N GLY A 370 -4.69 28.47 -10.32
CA GLY A 370 -5.56 29.08 -9.30
C GLY A 370 -4.91 29.31 -7.93
N GLY A 371 -3.62 29.00 -7.76
CA GLY A 371 -2.89 29.18 -6.50
C GLY A 371 -3.04 28.04 -5.47
N TYR A 372 -3.70 26.93 -5.84
CA TYR A 372 -3.84 25.75 -4.99
C TYR A 372 -2.60 24.89 -5.10
N ASN A 373 -1.84 24.83 -4.00
CA ASN A 373 -0.47 24.34 -4.03
C ASN A 373 -0.22 23.12 -3.16
N ARG A 374 -1.22 22.58 -2.46
CA ARG A 374 -1.04 21.50 -1.47
C ARG A 374 -1.90 20.31 -1.84
N PHE A 375 -1.25 19.17 -2.04
CA PHE A 375 -1.88 17.97 -2.55
C PHE A 375 -1.49 16.76 -1.71
N VAL A 376 -2.47 15.94 -1.34
CA VAL A 376 -2.25 14.65 -0.70
C VAL A 376 -2.10 13.58 -1.78
N ALA A 377 -1.02 12.81 -1.74
CA ALA A 377 -0.68 11.77 -2.72
C ALA A 377 -0.50 10.41 -2.04
N GLY A 378 -1.22 9.39 -2.52
CA GLY A 378 -1.19 8.03 -1.97
C GLY A 378 -0.47 6.97 -2.78
N ASP A 379 -0.11 7.28 -4.02
CA ASP A 379 0.74 6.40 -4.84
C ASP A 379 1.92 7.18 -5.44
N TRP A 380 2.92 6.45 -5.92
CA TRP A 380 4.13 7.04 -6.49
C TRP A 380 3.89 7.80 -7.80
N GLY A 381 2.81 7.48 -8.52
CA GLY A 381 2.37 8.23 -9.69
C GLY A 381 1.79 9.59 -9.34
N ALA A 382 0.97 9.67 -8.28
CA ALA A 382 0.46 10.91 -7.72
C ALA A 382 1.61 11.80 -7.22
N VAL A 383 2.60 11.23 -6.52
CA VAL A 383 3.83 11.93 -6.12
C VAL A 383 4.53 12.53 -7.34
N ALA A 384 4.75 11.73 -8.39
CA ALA A 384 5.40 12.18 -9.62
C ALA A 384 4.62 13.31 -10.32
N MET A 385 3.29 13.19 -10.43
CA MET A 385 2.45 14.18 -11.09
C MET A 385 2.38 15.51 -10.34
N VAL A 386 2.19 15.46 -9.01
CA VAL A 386 2.18 16.68 -8.20
C VAL A 386 3.54 17.36 -8.23
N GLY A 387 4.63 16.59 -8.17
CA GLY A 387 5.99 17.10 -8.31
C GLY A 387 6.24 17.79 -9.65
N ALA A 388 5.76 17.19 -10.75
CA ALA A 388 5.85 17.78 -12.09
C ALA A 388 5.02 19.07 -12.22
N ALA A 389 3.86 19.15 -11.56
CA ALA A 389 3.04 20.36 -11.51
C ALA A 389 3.60 21.46 -10.58
N GLY A 390 4.71 21.18 -9.86
CA GLY A 390 5.33 22.08 -8.89
C GLY A 390 4.50 22.28 -7.61
N GLY A 391 3.61 21.34 -7.29
CA GLY A 391 2.83 21.35 -6.05
C GLY A 391 3.64 20.88 -4.84
N GLN A 392 3.15 21.21 -3.64
CA GLN A 392 3.61 20.63 -2.39
C GLN A 392 2.95 19.27 -2.18
N ILE A 393 3.77 18.25 -1.96
CA ILE A 393 3.37 16.86 -1.85
C ILE A 393 3.24 16.49 -0.37
N TYR A 394 2.03 16.17 0.05
CA TYR A 394 1.73 15.65 1.38
C TYR A 394 1.52 14.15 1.21
N GLY A 395 2.54 13.36 1.54
CA GLY A 395 2.53 11.92 1.38
C GLY A 395 1.52 11.27 2.31
N ASP A 396 0.62 10.47 1.76
CA ASP A 396 -0.34 9.67 2.49
C ASP A 396 0.33 8.46 3.16
N GLN A 397 -0.35 7.88 4.14
CA GLN A 397 0.11 6.67 4.84
C GLN A 397 0.35 5.47 3.90
N THR A 398 -0.31 5.46 2.75
CA THR A 398 -0.22 4.43 1.72
C THR A 398 1.12 4.43 0.97
N LEU A 399 1.90 5.52 1.03
CA LEU A 399 3.29 5.55 0.55
C LEU A 399 4.25 4.70 1.40
N GLY A 400 3.81 4.19 2.56
CA GLY A 400 4.57 3.21 3.33
C GLY A 400 5.82 3.74 4.02
N VAL A 401 5.91 5.04 4.29
CA VAL A 401 7.04 5.60 5.06
C VAL A 401 6.90 5.22 6.54
N ARG A 402 7.84 4.41 7.06
CA ARG A 402 7.75 3.77 8.40
C ARG A 402 8.99 3.86 9.27
N ASN A 403 10.07 4.36 8.70
CA ASN A 403 11.34 4.53 9.38
C ASN A 403 12.10 5.74 8.83
N SER A 404 13.16 6.14 9.53
CA SER A 404 14.00 7.28 9.23
C SER A 404 14.68 7.19 7.87
N TRP A 405 15.08 5.99 7.41
CA TRP A 405 15.63 5.80 6.06
C TRP A 405 14.57 6.08 4.99
N SER A 406 13.37 5.51 5.12
CA SER A 406 12.27 5.71 4.17
C SER A 406 11.80 7.17 4.15
N LEU A 407 11.86 7.86 5.28
CA LEU A 407 11.53 9.28 5.40
C LEU A 407 12.53 10.16 4.66
N GLU A 408 13.82 9.86 4.76
CA GLU A 408 14.87 10.57 4.04
C GLU A 408 14.69 10.38 2.53
N THR A 409 14.51 9.15 2.05
CA THR A 409 14.28 8.88 0.63
C THR A 409 12.98 9.51 0.12
N ALA A 410 11.93 9.61 0.94
CA ALA A 410 10.69 10.29 0.56
C ALA A 410 10.92 11.80 0.35
N ARG A 411 11.78 12.42 1.16
CA ARG A 411 12.16 13.84 1.00
C ARG A 411 12.99 14.07 -0.26
N ASP A 412 13.88 13.14 -0.59
CA ASP A 412 14.64 13.18 -1.86
C ASP A 412 13.68 13.13 -3.07
N SER A 413 12.57 12.40 -2.92
CA SER A 413 11.43 12.39 -3.85
C SER A 413 10.49 13.61 -3.74
N LYS A 414 10.92 14.68 -3.06
CA LYS A 414 10.19 15.95 -2.84
C LYS A 414 8.88 15.83 -2.03
N VAL A 415 8.69 14.77 -1.26
CA VAL A 415 7.57 14.67 -0.32
C VAL A 415 7.79 15.66 0.83
N ASN A 416 7.00 16.74 0.86
CA ASN A 416 7.16 17.84 1.82
C ASN A 416 6.71 17.46 3.22
N ARG A 417 5.64 16.68 3.33
CA ARG A 417 5.10 16.19 4.61
C ARG A 417 4.76 14.72 4.50
N VAL A 418 5.10 13.93 5.51
CA VAL A 418 4.80 12.50 5.53
C VAL A 418 3.70 12.21 6.54
N CYS A 419 2.71 11.42 6.15
CA CYS A 419 1.74 10.87 7.06
C CYS A 419 2.41 9.83 7.95
N LEU A 420 2.33 10.02 9.27
CA LEU A 420 2.74 9.04 10.24
C LEU A 420 1.94 7.74 10.08
N PRO A 421 2.53 6.60 10.46
CA PRO A 421 1.81 5.34 10.45
C PRO A 421 0.56 5.43 11.33
N PRO A 422 -0.46 4.62 11.03
CA PRO A 422 -1.61 4.50 11.92
C PRO A 422 -1.21 4.24 13.36
N GLY A 423 -1.53 5.18 14.24
CA GLY A 423 -1.23 5.11 15.66
C GLY A 423 -2.44 5.59 16.45
N HIS A 424 -2.73 4.89 17.55
CA HIS A 424 -3.80 5.28 18.48
C HIS A 424 -3.24 5.75 19.83
N ARG A 425 -1.91 5.75 19.97
CA ARG A 425 -1.16 6.24 21.13
C ARG A 425 0.07 7.01 20.64
N SER A 426 0.49 8.00 21.41
CA SER A 426 1.61 8.88 21.07
C SER A 426 2.96 8.17 21.03
N ASP A 427 3.14 7.11 21.82
CA ASP A 427 4.33 6.27 21.85
C ASP A 427 4.60 5.54 20.53
N HIS A 428 3.56 5.25 19.74
CA HIS A 428 3.72 4.63 18.41
C HIS A 428 4.54 5.48 17.43
N TRP A 429 4.62 6.79 17.66
CA TRP A 429 5.37 7.70 16.79
C TRP A 429 6.67 8.18 17.42
N GLN A 430 6.90 7.94 18.71
CA GLN A 430 8.08 8.46 19.42
C GLN A 430 9.39 8.07 18.74
N GLU A 431 9.51 6.82 18.28
CA GLU A 431 10.73 6.31 17.64
C GLU A 431 11.05 7.09 16.35
N ILE A 432 10.10 7.18 15.41
CA ILE A 432 10.32 7.84 14.11
C ILE A 432 10.49 9.36 14.26
N LEU A 433 9.80 9.98 15.22
CA LEU A 433 9.93 11.41 15.50
C LEU A 433 11.26 11.75 16.15
N ALA A 434 11.73 10.91 17.08
CA ALA A 434 13.04 11.05 17.70
C ALA A 434 14.17 10.87 16.68
N ALA A 435 13.99 9.93 15.74
CA ALA A 435 14.96 9.69 14.66
C ALA A 435 14.97 10.81 13.60
N ALA A 436 13.91 11.63 13.52
CA ALA A 436 13.79 12.69 12.53
C ALA A 436 13.22 14.00 13.10
N PRO A 437 13.96 14.68 14.00
CA PRO A 437 13.46 15.82 14.78
C PRO A 437 13.15 17.07 13.94
N SER A 438 13.71 17.16 12.73
CA SER A 438 13.43 18.23 11.76
C SER A 438 12.33 17.89 10.75
N GLY A 439 11.64 16.76 10.93
CA GLY A 439 10.63 16.30 9.99
C GLY A 439 9.32 17.07 10.03
N SER A 440 8.71 17.21 8.86
CA SER A 440 7.34 17.70 8.74
C SER A 440 6.39 16.52 8.61
N PHE A 441 5.58 16.31 9.65
CA PHE A 441 4.68 15.17 9.75
C PHE A 441 3.22 15.62 9.80
N TRP A 442 2.34 14.71 9.40
CA TRP A 442 0.91 14.77 9.67
C TRP A 442 0.38 13.39 10.02
N SER A 443 -0.83 13.26 10.56
CA SER A 443 -1.42 11.94 10.88
C SER A 443 -2.93 11.95 10.79
N TYR A 444 -3.52 10.85 10.36
CA TYR A 444 -4.96 10.60 10.49
C TYR A 444 -5.34 10.36 11.96
N LEU A 445 -6.38 11.05 12.42
CA LEU A 445 -7.14 10.78 13.63
C LEU A 445 -8.45 10.12 13.19
N TYR A 446 -8.50 8.80 13.30
CA TYR A 446 -9.60 7.99 12.79
C TYR A 446 -10.84 8.00 13.69
N ARG A 447 -12.01 8.10 13.07
CA ARG A 447 -13.21 7.32 13.44
C ARG A 447 -13.56 6.45 12.22
N CYS A 448 -13.06 5.22 12.19
CA CYS A 448 -13.17 4.32 11.03
C CYS A 448 -14.58 3.76 10.83
N ALA A 449 -15.39 4.40 9.99
CA ALA A 449 -16.61 3.79 9.44
C ALA A 449 -16.37 3.08 8.08
N ALA A 450 -15.17 3.19 7.49
CA ALA A 450 -14.88 2.72 6.13
C ALA A 450 -14.19 1.34 6.05
N LEU A 451 -13.82 0.73 7.18
CA LEU A 451 -13.36 -0.66 7.24
C LEU A 451 -14.58 -1.57 7.32
N ALA A 452 -15.35 -1.64 6.24
CA ALA A 452 -16.53 -2.48 6.13
C ALA A 452 -16.15 -3.91 5.71
N VAL A 453 -16.61 -4.90 6.47
CA VAL A 453 -16.47 -6.34 6.19
C VAL A 453 -17.87 -7.00 6.23
N CYS A 454 -18.03 -8.14 5.55
CA CYS A 454 -19.25 -8.96 5.65
C CYS A 454 -19.47 -9.41 7.12
N PRO A 455 -20.69 -9.30 7.70
CA PRO A 455 -20.95 -9.56 9.11
C PRO A 455 -20.65 -10.98 9.58
N GLU A 456 -20.84 -11.97 8.70
CA GLU A 456 -20.73 -13.40 9.05
C GLU A 456 -19.28 -13.80 9.35
N ASP A 457 -18.30 -13.23 8.64
CA ASP A 457 -16.87 -13.54 8.83
C ASP A 457 -16.22 -12.72 9.96
N ALA A 458 -16.73 -11.51 10.23
CA ALA A 458 -16.19 -10.61 11.25
C ALA A 458 -16.50 -11.07 12.69
N ALA A 459 -17.58 -11.84 12.89
CA ALA A 459 -18.01 -12.34 14.20
C ALA A 459 -17.00 -13.32 14.83
N ALA A 460 -16.16 -13.98 14.02
CA ALA A 460 -15.16 -14.95 14.48
C ALA A 460 -13.83 -14.31 14.93
N LEU A 461 -13.60 -13.03 14.63
CA LEU A 461 -12.33 -12.34 14.91
C LEU A 461 -12.47 -11.39 16.09
N THR A 462 -11.77 -11.69 17.20
CA THR A 462 -11.68 -10.76 18.33
C THR A 462 -10.89 -9.52 17.93
N PRO A 463 -11.49 -8.31 17.95
CA PRO A 463 -10.78 -7.10 17.57
C PRO A 463 -9.70 -6.77 18.62
N PRO A 464 -8.59 -6.14 18.24
CA PRO A 464 -7.56 -5.66 19.18
C PRO A 464 -8.15 -4.86 20.34
N GLU A 465 -7.44 -4.80 21.46
CA GLU A 465 -7.95 -4.28 22.74
C GLU A 465 -8.62 -2.90 22.62
N ASN A 466 -8.16 -2.03 21.72
CA ASN A 466 -8.65 -0.68 21.50
C ASN A 466 -9.65 -0.53 20.34
N LEU A 467 -10.03 -1.62 19.67
CA LEU A 467 -10.98 -1.66 18.56
C LEU A 467 -12.23 -2.48 18.93
N ARG A 468 -13.38 -2.13 18.37
CA ARG A 468 -14.64 -2.85 18.48
C ARG A 468 -15.26 -2.99 17.10
N TRP A 469 -15.93 -4.11 16.86
CA TRP A 469 -16.83 -4.23 15.73
C TRP A 469 -18.13 -3.45 15.98
N MET A 470 -18.65 -2.80 14.96
CA MET A 470 -19.96 -2.16 14.91
C MET A 470 -20.68 -2.66 13.67
N VAL A 471 -21.95 -3.07 13.76
CA VAL A 471 -22.71 -3.52 12.59
C VAL A 471 -23.63 -2.38 12.13
N GLU A 472 -23.53 -1.99 10.86
CA GLU A 472 -24.33 -0.94 10.22
C GLU A 472 -24.66 -1.37 8.78
N ASP A 473 -25.93 -1.33 8.39
CA ASP A 473 -26.42 -1.73 7.04
C ASP A 473 -25.92 -3.09 6.54
N GLY A 474 -25.87 -4.09 7.43
CA GLY A 474 -25.37 -5.42 7.08
C GLY A 474 -23.87 -5.46 6.77
N LYS A 475 -23.09 -4.48 7.27
CA LYS A 475 -21.62 -4.44 7.22
C LYS A 475 -21.07 -4.33 8.63
N ALA A 476 -20.02 -5.08 8.94
CA ALA A 476 -19.25 -4.95 10.17
C ALA A 476 -18.13 -3.91 9.98
N LEU A 477 -18.10 -2.88 10.82
CA LEU A 477 -17.18 -1.76 10.84
C LEU A 477 -16.23 -1.89 12.03
N LEU A 478 -14.92 -1.73 11.81
CA LEU A 478 -13.94 -1.75 12.89
C LEU A 478 -13.68 -0.33 13.44
N CYS A 479 -14.15 -0.06 14.65
CA CYS A 479 -14.16 1.26 15.30
C CYS A 479 -13.25 1.31 16.53
N LEU A 480 -12.67 2.47 16.85
CA LEU A 480 -11.96 2.67 18.13
C LEU A 480 -12.93 2.60 19.33
N LYS A 481 -12.49 1.98 20.44
CA LYS A 481 -13.32 1.76 21.65
C LYS A 481 -13.64 3.03 22.43
N ALA A 482 -12.89 4.14 22.31
CA ALA A 482 -13.30 5.45 22.85
C ALA A 482 -12.48 6.64 22.27
N PRO A 483 -13.09 7.81 22.01
CA PRO A 483 -12.39 9.04 21.58
C PRO A 483 -11.67 9.82 22.71
N GLN A 484 -11.69 9.31 23.94
CA GLN A 484 -11.39 10.10 25.15
C GLN A 484 -9.93 10.57 25.24
N ASN A 485 -9.01 9.90 24.52
CA ASN A 485 -7.58 10.26 24.48
C ASN A 485 -7.22 11.22 23.34
N LEU A 486 -8.20 11.67 22.52
CA LEU A 486 -7.93 12.59 21.41
C LEU A 486 -7.41 13.95 21.91
N HIS A 487 -7.87 14.42 23.06
CA HIS A 487 -7.41 15.68 23.65
C HIS A 487 -5.94 15.58 24.12
N ASP A 488 -5.57 14.46 24.72
CA ASP A 488 -4.20 14.19 25.15
C ASP A 488 -3.25 14.03 23.95
N LEU A 489 -3.71 13.35 22.89
CA LEU A 489 -2.98 13.25 21.62
C LEU A 489 -2.82 14.60 20.93
N GLU A 490 -3.85 15.45 20.92
CA GLU A 490 -3.78 16.80 20.35
C GLU A 490 -2.77 17.67 21.10
N ASN A 491 -2.80 17.65 22.44
CA ASN A 491 -1.84 18.39 23.26
C ASN A 491 -0.41 17.87 23.08
N TRP A 492 -0.24 16.56 22.95
CA TRP A 492 1.06 15.96 22.66
C TRP A 492 1.56 16.30 21.25
N PHE A 493 0.72 16.24 20.21
CA PHE A 493 1.09 16.64 18.85
C PHE A 493 1.54 18.11 18.76
N LYS A 494 0.87 19.00 19.50
CA LYS A 494 1.27 20.41 19.63
C LYS A 494 2.69 20.55 20.19
N GLN A 495 3.11 19.67 21.10
CA GLN A 495 4.47 19.66 21.65
C GLN A 495 5.50 19.12 20.65
N GLN A 496 5.09 18.28 19.68
CA GLN A 496 5.99 17.54 18.77
C GLN A 496 6.01 18.06 17.31
N SER A 497 5.43 19.23 17.01
CA SER A 497 5.37 19.79 15.65
C SER A 497 4.64 18.94 14.59
N ILE A 498 3.64 18.16 15.01
CA ILE A 498 2.84 17.29 14.12
C ILE A 498 1.51 17.96 13.80
N LEU A 499 1.08 17.92 12.53
CA LEU A 499 -0.24 18.40 12.11
C LEU A 499 -1.26 17.24 12.09
N PRO A 500 -2.22 17.18 13.03
CA PRO A 500 -3.28 16.17 12.98
C PRO A 500 -4.30 16.46 11.85
N LEU A 501 -4.79 15.42 11.18
CA LEU A 501 -5.96 15.45 10.31
C LEU A 501 -7.05 14.61 10.98
N VAL A 502 -8.25 15.14 11.22
CA VAL A 502 -9.38 14.37 11.78
C VAL A 502 -10.23 13.82 10.65
N VAL A 503 -10.37 12.49 10.61
CA VAL A 503 -11.26 11.79 9.67
C VAL A 503 -12.32 11.03 10.46
N ALA A 504 -13.40 11.76 10.77
CA ALA A 504 -14.81 11.41 10.55
C ALA A 504 -15.74 12.16 11.53
N LEU A 505 -16.62 12.99 10.98
CA LEU A 505 -17.94 13.19 11.56
C LEU A 505 -18.80 12.02 11.04
N PRO A 506 -19.49 11.27 11.91
CA PRO A 506 -20.33 10.13 11.48
C PRO A 506 -21.43 10.59 10.53
N HIS A 507 -22.09 9.63 9.87
CA HIS A 507 -23.47 9.79 9.39
C HIS A 507 -24.34 10.33 10.54
N SER A 508 -24.37 11.64 10.72
CA SER A 508 -25.40 12.30 11.48
C SER A 508 -26.41 12.80 10.46
N PRO A 509 -27.69 12.43 10.57
CA PRO A 509 -28.76 13.04 9.78
C PRO A 509 -28.98 14.53 10.14
N ARG A 510 -27.97 15.22 10.68
CA ARG A 510 -28.01 16.64 11.03
C ARG A 510 -27.21 17.46 10.01
N PRO A 511 -27.82 17.88 8.91
CA PRO A 511 -27.44 19.16 8.33
C PRO A 511 -28.05 20.23 9.24
N ARG A 512 -27.23 20.88 10.09
CA ARG A 512 -27.37 22.26 10.61
C ARG A 512 -26.44 22.48 11.81
N GLY A 513 -25.23 22.95 11.52
CA GLY A 513 -24.71 24.12 12.24
C GLY A 513 -23.84 23.97 13.50
N GLN A 514 -23.48 22.77 13.96
CA GLN A 514 -22.61 22.65 15.15
C GLN A 514 -21.60 21.50 15.06
N LEU A 515 -20.32 21.86 14.97
CA LEU A 515 -19.18 20.98 15.22
C LEU A 515 -19.17 20.46 16.68
N PRO A 516 -18.66 19.25 16.96
CA PRO A 516 -18.51 18.74 18.32
C PRO A 516 -17.71 19.71 19.22
N PRO A 517 -18.06 19.89 20.50
CA PRO A 517 -17.44 20.88 21.38
C PRO A 517 -15.91 20.77 21.54
N TRP A 518 -15.36 19.56 21.38
CA TRP A 518 -13.91 19.30 21.44
C TRP A 518 -13.17 19.61 20.12
N LEU A 519 -13.89 19.76 19.00
CA LEU A 519 -13.33 20.16 17.70
C LEU A 519 -13.22 21.68 17.56
N VAL A 520 -14.12 22.43 18.19
CA VAL A 520 -14.10 23.90 18.16
C VAL A 520 -12.96 24.38 19.05
N SER A 521 -11.86 24.84 18.44
CA SER A 521 -10.81 25.57 19.15
C SER A 521 -11.44 26.77 19.85
N ARG A 522 -11.60 26.72 21.18
CA ARG A 522 -12.03 27.89 21.94
C ARG A 522 -11.02 29.01 21.67
N PRO A 523 -11.44 30.20 21.21
CA PRO A 523 -10.60 31.36 21.39
C PRO A 523 -10.33 31.45 22.89
N GLN A 524 -9.07 31.42 23.29
CA GLN A 524 -8.72 31.88 24.63
C GLN A 524 -9.33 33.27 24.76
N ASP A 525 -10.25 33.43 25.71
CA ASP A 525 -10.77 34.73 26.10
C ASP A 525 -9.57 35.64 26.30
N ARG A 526 -9.37 36.58 25.38
CA ARG A 526 -8.54 37.74 25.68
C ARG A 526 -9.27 38.43 26.84
N PRO A 527 -8.64 38.61 28.00
CA PRO A 527 -9.25 39.45 29.02
C PRO A 527 -9.43 40.83 28.40
N ARG A 528 -10.70 41.26 28.27
CA ARG A 528 -11.02 42.64 27.95
C ARG A 528 -10.39 43.49 29.05
N ARG A 529 -9.44 44.35 28.67
CA ARG A 529 -9.14 45.56 29.42
C ARG A 529 -9.85 46.70 28.74
#